data_AF-A0A662FU84-F1
#
_entry.id   AF-A0A662FU84-F1
#
_cell.length_a   1.000
_cell.length_b   1.000
_cell.length_c   1.000
_cell.angle_alpha   90.00
_cell.angle_beta   90.00
_cell.angle_gamma   90.00
#
_symmetry.space_group_name_H-M   'P 1'
#
loop_
_entity.id
_entity.type
_entity.pdbx_description
1 polymer ?
#
loop_
_entity_poly.entity_id
_entity_poly.type
_entity_poly.pdbx_seq_one_letter_code
_entity_poly.pdbx_strand_id
1 'polypeptide(L)'
;MSLYEDDYYSDYMEEKTRPSGILITLTVIPLLFNIATYIITDGFNTHPPFPPIVYAIGTLIILVLAIVLAIFAYILSKDEEPEWGSKVPYKIIQALNVASIIIAVTFIILVIFVYYLS
;
A
#
# COMPACT_ATOMS: atom_id res chain seq x y z
N MET A 1 -24.44 -45.30 -1.49
CA MET A 1 -23.26 -44.44 -1.40
C MET A 1 -23.76 -43.05 -1.11
N SER A 2 -23.37 -42.50 0.03
CA SER A 2 -24.15 -41.55 0.82
C SER A 2 -23.94 -40.10 0.36
N LEU A 3 -25.04 -39.39 0.05
CA LEU A 3 -25.05 -37.92 -0.14
C LEU A 3 -24.54 -37.14 1.10
N TYR A 4 -24.38 -37.81 2.25
CA TYR A 4 -23.85 -37.19 3.47
C TYR A 4 -22.32 -37.17 3.56
N GLU A 5 -21.60 -37.91 2.71
CA GLU A 5 -20.12 -37.88 2.70
C GLU A 5 -19.58 -36.67 1.92
N ASP A 6 -20.29 -36.18 0.91
CA ASP A 6 -19.86 -35.05 0.08
C ASP A 6 -19.93 -33.71 0.84
N ASP A 7 -20.99 -33.48 1.64
CA ASP A 7 -21.14 -32.24 2.42
C ASP A 7 -20.09 -32.13 3.54
N TYR A 8 -19.63 -33.27 4.09
CA TYR A 8 -18.67 -33.27 5.20
C TYR A 8 -17.25 -32.89 4.75
N TYR A 9 -16.89 -33.09 3.48
CA TYR A 9 -15.58 -32.70 2.93
C TYR A 9 -15.56 -31.27 2.37
N SER A 10 -16.71 -30.71 2.01
CA SER A 10 -16.84 -29.34 1.48
C SER A 10 -16.42 -28.28 2.51
N ASP A 11 -16.78 -28.47 3.77
CA ASP A 11 -16.61 -27.44 4.83
C ASP A 11 -15.15 -27.28 5.30
N TYR A 12 -14.30 -28.29 5.10
CA TYR A 12 -12.87 -28.24 5.47
C TYR A 12 -11.97 -27.66 4.37
N MET A 13 -12.51 -27.40 3.17
CA MET A 13 -11.78 -26.89 2.01
C MET A 13 -12.06 -25.41 1.73
N GLU A 14 -12.86 -24.72 2.55
CA GLU A 14 -13.07 -23.27 2.41
C GLU A 14 -11.83 -22.48 2.89
N GLU A 15 -10.81 -22.45 2.05
CA GLU A 15 -9.70 -21.51 2.17
C GLU A 15 -10.25 -20.08 2.17
N LYS A 16 -9.70 -19.23 3.04
CA LYS A 16 -10.16 -17.84 3.16
C LYS A 16 -9.88 -17.06 1.88
N THR A 17 -10.89 -16.97 1.01
CA THR A 17 -10.77 -16.35 -0.32
C THR A 17 -10.70 -14.82 -0.32
N ARG A 18 -10.91 -14.18 0.84
CA ARG A 18 -10.96 -12.72 0.96
C ARG A 18 -9.76 -12.16 1.71
N PRO A 19 -9.15 -11.07 1.20
CA PRO A 19 -8.09 -10.34 1.89
C PRO A 19 -8.49 -9.98 3.32
N SER A 20 -7.55 -10.10 4.25
CA SER A 20 -7.79 -9.71 5.64
C SER A 20 -8.01 -8.20 5.76
N GLY A 21 -8.73 -7.79 6.80
CA GLY A 21 -8.89 -6.36 7.11
C GLY A 21 -7.55 -5.67 7.33
N ILE A 22 -6.58 -6.37 7.93
CA ILE A 22 -5.21 -5.86 8.16
C ILE A 22 -4.53 -5.59 6.83
N LEU A 23 -4.62 -6.53 5.87
CA LEU A 23 -4.04 -6.36 4.54
C LEU A 23 -4.66 -5.16 3.79
N ILE A 24 -5.97 -5.01 3.86
CA ILE A 24 -6.65 -3.84 3.28
C ILE A 24 -6.16 -2.55 3.94
N THR A 25 -6.10 -2.49 5.28
CA THR A 25 -5.62 -1.31 6.01
C THR A 25 -4.17 -0.96 5.63
N LEU A 26 -3.27 -1.95 5.61
CA LEU A 26 -1.87 -1.75 5.24
C LEU A 26 -1.67 -1.35 3.78
N THR A 27 -2.62 -1.68 2.90
CA THR A 27 -2.61 -1.23 1.50
C THR A 27 -3.08 0.22 1.34
N VAL A 28 -4.04 0.66 2.16
CA VAL A 28 -4.61 2.01 2.08
C VAL A 28 -3.70 3.07 2.70
N ILE A 29 -3.06 2.77 3.83
CA ILE A 29 -2.22 3.77 4.56
C ILE A 29 -1.11 4.38 3.68
N PRO A 30 -0.30 3.60 2.93
CA PRO A 30 0.70 4.16 2.01
C PRO A 30 0.12 5.12 0.98
N LEU A 31 -1.07 4.83 0.44
CA LEU A 31 -1.74 5.71 -0.51
C LEU A 31 -2.13 7.05 0.14
N LEU A 32 -2.62 7.01 1.37
CA LEU A 32 -2.93 8.21 2.13
C LEU A 32 -1.68 9.04 2.43
N PHE A 33 -0.54 8.41 2.70
CA PHE A 33 0.73 9.09 2.90
C PHE A 33 1.23 9.79 1.62
N ASN A 34 1.07 9.16 0.46
CA ASN A 34 1.36 9.79 -0.83
C ASN A 34 0.43 11.01 -1.07
N ILE A 35 -0.87 10.87 -0.82
CA ILE A 35 -1.84 11.98 -0.95
C ILE A 35 -1.50 13.12 0.02
N ALA A 36 -1.21 12.79 1.29
CA ALA A 36 -0.83 13.77 2.30
C ALA A 36 0.44 14.51 1.89
N THR A 37 1.43 13.81 1.33
CA THR A 37 2.65 14.44 0.80
C THR A 37 2.31 15.47 -0.27
N TYR A 38 1.49 15.09 -1.26
CA TYR A 38 1.09 16.00 -2.33
C TYR A 38 0.39 17.26 -1.79
N ILE A 39 -0.46 17.11 -0.77
CA ILE A 39 -1.16 18.23 -0.13
C ILE A 39 -0.19 19.12 0.66
N ILE A 40 0.71 18.52 1.45
CA ILE A 40 1.68 19.25 2.29
C ILE A 40 2.66 20.05 1.42
N THR A 41 3.06 19.50 0.27
CA THR A 41 3.96 20.18 -0.67
C THR A 41 3.23 21.13 -1.60
N ASP A 42 1.90 21.27 -1.51
CA ASP A 42 1.07 22.02 -2.45
C ASP A 42 1.37 21.64 -3.91
N GLY A 43 1.45 20.34 -4.18
CA GLY A 43 1.84 19.82 -5.49
C GLY A 43 3.31 20.07 -5.85
N PHE A 44 4.20 20.07 -4.86
CA PHE A 44 5.63 20.38 -5.01
C PHE A 44 5.91 21.82 -5.45
N ASN A 45 5.13 22.77 -4.92
CA ASN A 45 5.38 24.20 -5.05
C ASN A 45 6.67 24.58 -4.31
N THR A 46 7.41 25.59 -4.77
CA THR A 46 8.63 26.10 -4.11
C THR A 46 8.34 26.86 -2.80
N HIS A 47 7.10 27.35 -2.63
CA HIS A 47 6.68 28.08 -1.43
C HIS A 47 5.36 27.50 -0.87
N PRO A 48 5.36 26.26 -0.38
CA PRO A 48 4.16 25.64 0.18
C PRO A 48 3.74 26.33 1.50
N PRO A 49 2.46 26.22 1.91
CA PRO A 49 1.92 26.96 3.05
C PRO A 49 2.40 26.47 4.42
N PHE A 50 3.11 25.33 4.46
CA PHE A 50 3.61 24.73 5.69
C PHE A 50 5.05 25.19 5.99
N PRO A 51 5.51 25.08 7.25
CA PRO A 51 6.90 25.38 7.59
C PRO A 51 7.88 24.41 6.89
N PRO A 52 9.13 24.83 6.60
CA PRO A 52 10.15 23.99 5.94
C PRO A 52 10.38 22.63 6.59
N ILE A 53 10.33 22.56 7.92
CA ILE A 53 10.47 21.29 8.65
C ILE A 53 9.39 20.27 8.25
N VAL A 54 8.18 20.73 7.93
CA VAL A 54 7.04 19.86 7.59
C VAL A 54 7.13 19.43 6.13
N TYR A 55 7.26 20.37 5.18
CA TYR A 55 7.20 20.04 3.76
C TYR A 55 8.50 19.45 3.19
N ALA A 56 9.66 19.70 3.81
CA ALA A 56 10.94 19.19 3.33
C ALA A 56 11.43 17.97 4.10
N ILE A 57 11.31 17.94 5.44
CA ILE A 57 11.78 16.81 6.27
C ILE A 57 10.61 15.87 6.60
N GLY A 58 9.49 16.41 7.06
CA GLY A 58 8.32 15.62 7.44
C GLY A 58 7.79 14.74 6.30
N THR A 59 7.71 15.29 5.10
CA THR A 59 7.30 14.54 3.89
C THR A 59 8.28 13.42 3.54
N LEU A 60 9.60 13.61 3.65
CA LEU A 60 10.57 12.53 3.44
C LEU A 60 10.34 11.36 4.40
N ILE A 61 10.10 11.66 5.69
CA ILE A 61 9.80 10.64 6.70
C ILE A 61 8.50 9.91 6.33
N ILE A 62 7.44 10.65 5.99
CA ILE A 62 6.14 10.08 5.59
C ILE A 62 6.30 9.16 4.37
N LEU A 63 7.08 9.58 3.37
CA LEU A 63 7.33 8.81 2.14
C LEU A 63 8.12 7.53 2.42
N VAL A 64 9.15 7.59 3.27
CA VAL A 64 9.89 6.39 3.70
C VAL A 64 8.97 5.42 4.43
N LEU A 65 8.11 5.91 5.33
CA LEU A 65 7.12 5.07 5.99
C LEU A 65 6.11 4.48 5.01
N ALA A 66 5.69 5.24 3.98
CA ALA A 66 4.80 4.75 2.93
C ALA A 66 5.42 3.56 2.18
N ILE A 67 6.71 3.66 1.82
CA ILE A 67 7.45 2.58 1.16
C ILE A 67 7.52 1.35 2.05
N VAL A 68 7.92 1.51 3.32
CA VAL A 68 8.04 0.39 4.27
C VAL A 68 6.71 -0.33 4.46
N LEU A 69 5.62 0.42 4.68
CA LEU A 69 4.28 -0.16 4.85
C LEU A 69 3.77 -0.84 3.58
N ALA A 70 4.01 -0.26 2.41
CA ALA A 70 3.64 -0.87 1.13
C ALA A 70 4.42 -2.17 0.86
N ILE A 71 5.69 -2.25 1.27
CA ILE A 71 6.48 -3.50 1.19
C ILE A 71 5.86 -4.56 2.09
N PHE A 72 5.51 -4.24 3.34
CA PHE A 72 4.86 -5.18 4.24
C PHE A 72 3.50 -5.65 3.70
N ALA A 73 2.68 -4.73 3.20
CA ALA A 73 1.39 -5.06 2.58
C ALA A 73 1.56 -5.96 1.36
N TYR A 74 2.58 -5.71 0.53
CA TYR A 74 2.90 -6.54 -0.62
C TYR A 74 3.31 -7.96 -0.21
N ILE A 75 4.18 -8.10 0.80
CA ILE A 75 4.59 -9.42 1.30
C ILE A 75 3.38 -10.15 1.90
N LEU A 76 2.63 -9.49 2.79
CA LEU A 76 1.43 -10.07 3.40
C LEU A 76 0.38 -10.47 2.35
N SER A 77 0.25 -9.71 1.26
CA SER A 77 -0.67 -10.06 0.17
C SER A 77 -0.28 -11.31 -0.60
N LYS A 78 1.00 -11.72 -0.57
CA LYS A 78 1.45 -12.99 -1.12
C LYS A 78 1.21 -14.13 -0.14
N ASP A 79 1.40 -13.85 1.15
CA ASP A 79 1.19 -14.82 2.23
C ASP A 79 -0.30 -15.15 2.41
N GLU A 80 -1.20 -14.20 2.19
CA GLU A 80 -2.66 -14.40 2.24
C GLU A 80 -3.28 -14.84 0.89
N GLU A 81 -2.50 -14.92 -0.20
CA GLU A 81 -3.02 -15.30 -1.51
C GLU A 81 -3.48 -16.77 -1.50
N PRO A 82 -4.74 -17.07 -1.84
CA PRO A 82 -5.26 -18.43 -1.73
C PRO A 82 -4.59 -19.35 -2.74
N GLU A 83 -4.29 -20.57 -2.34
CA GLU A 83 -3.75 -21.60 -3.21
C GLU A 83 -4.73 -21.91 -4.35
N TRP A 84 -6.02 -22.01 -4.01
CA TRP A 84 -7.11 -22.37 -4.90
C TRP A 84 -8.17 -21.26 -4.99
N GLY A 85 -8.75 -21.06 -6.18
CA GLY A 85 -9.75 -20.00 -6.41
C GLY A 85 -9.16 -18.69 -6.95
N SER A 86 -9.91 -17.59 -6.80
CA SER A 86 -9.60 -16.33 -7.47
C SER A 86 -8.48 -15.55 -6.78
N LYS A 87 -7.37 -15.37 -7.50
CA LYS A 87 -6.19 -14.59 -7.08
C LYS A 87 -6.30 -13.10 -7.44
N VAL A 88 -7.31 -12.72 -8.21
CA VAL A 88 -7.52 -11.36 -8.73
C VAL A 88 -7.46 -10.28 -7.63
N PRO A 89 -8.18 -10.37 -6.49
CA PRO A 89 -8.13 -9.32 -5.47
C PRO A 89 -6.72 -9.12 -4.89
N TYR A 90 -5.97 -10.20 -4.71
CA TYR A 90 -4.58 -10.15 -4.21
C TYR A 90 -3.64 -9.53 -5.24
N LYS A 91 -3.81 -9.82 -6.54
CA LYS A 91 -3.02 -9.16 -7.61
C LYS A 91 -3.29 -7.67 -7.70
N ILE A 92 -4.54 -7.23 -7.49
CA ILE A 92 -4.88 -5.80 -7.42
C ILE A 92 -4.17 -5.14 -6.23
N ILE A 93 -4.23 -5.76 -5.05
CA ILE A 93 -3.53 -5.27 -3.85
C ILE A 93 -2.01 -5.18 -4.09
N GLN A 94 -1.42 -6.23 -4.66
CA GLN A 94 0.00 -6.26 -5.01
C GLN A 94 0.36 -5.11 -5.96
N ALA A 95 -0.43 -4.89 -7.02
CA ALA A 95 -0.22 -3.80 -7.97
C ALA A 95 -0.36 -2.41 -7.33
N LEU A 96 -1.34 -2.22 -6.44
CA LEU A 96 -1.54 -0.96 -5.71
C LEU A 96 -0.34 -0.65 -4.80
N ASN A 97 0.18 -1.64 -4.09
CA ASN A 97 1.36 -1.45 -3.24
C ASN A 97 2.62 -1.12 -4.06
N VAL A 98 2.84 -1.82 -5.18
CA VAL A 98 3.95 -1.50 -6.10
C VAL A 98 3.81 -0.08 -6.67
N ALA A 99 2.62 0.29 -7.13
CA ALA A 99 2.35 1.65 -7.63
C ALA A 99 2.60 2.71 -6.53
N SER A 100 2.17 2.44 -5.31
CA SER A 100 2.38 3.32 -4.16
C SER A 100 3.88 3.54 -3.87
N ILE A 101 4.70 2.48 -3.96
CA ILE A 101 6.16 2.57 -3.82
C ILE A 101 6.76 3.44 -4.92
N ILE A 102 6.37 3.22 -6.17
CA ILE A 102 6.89 3.99 -7.31
C ILE A 102 6.54 5.48 -7.16
N ILE A 103 5.31 5.80 -6.76
CA ILE A 103 4.88 7.17 -6.47
C ILE A 103 5.70 7.76 -5.34
N ALA A 104 5.88 7.02 -4.23
CA ALA A 104 6.64 7.50 -3.08
C ALA A 104 8.10 7.80 -3.43
N VAL A 105 8.77 6.92 -4.19
CA VAL A 105 10.14 7.14 -4.70
C VAL A 105 10.19 8.38 -5.60
N THR A 106 9.21 8.53 -6.50
CA THR A 106 9.11 9.71 -7.37
C THR A 106 8.96 10.99 -6.55
N PHE A 107 8.14 10.97 -5.51
CA PHE A 107 7.94 12.11 -4.61
C PHE A 107 9.18 12.41 -3.78
N ILE A 108 9.94 11.41 -3.32
CA ILE A 108 11.23 11.62 -2.65
C ILE A 108 12.19 12.38 -3.58
N ILE A 109 12.29 11.95 -4.84
CA ILE A 109 13.12 12.62 -5.84
C ILE A 109 12.67 14.07 -6.01
N LEU A 110 11.37 14.32 -6.17
CA LEU A 110 10.84 15.68 -6.29
C LEU A 110 11.13 16.55 -5.06
N VAL A 111 10.92 16.03 -3.85
CA VAL A 111 11.23 16.74 -2.59
C VAL A 111 12.70 17.13 -2.55
N ILE A 112 13.60 16.21 -2.92
CA ILE A 112 15.04 16.49 -2.97
C ILE A 112 15.34 17.60 -3.99
N PHE A 113 14.82 17.49 -5.21
CA PHE A 113 15.08 18.48 -6.25
C PHE A 113 14.52 19.87 -5.91
N VAL A 114 13.28 19.96 -5.44
CA VAL A 114 12.57 21.23 -5.24
C VAL A 114 12.96 21.93 -3.94
N TYR A 115 13.37 21.22 -2.89
CA TYR A 115 13.60 21.84 -1.58
C TYR A 115 15.04 21.81 -1.10
N TYR A 116 15.91 21.02 -1.75
CA TYR A 116 17.32 20.91 -1.35
C TYR A 116 18.29 21.28 -2.46
N LEU A 117 17.89 21.25 -3.73
CA LEU A 117 18.77 21.47 -4.88
C LEU A 117 18.40 22.67 -5.76
N SER A 118 17.24 23.30 -5.55
CA SER A 118 16.82 24.54 -6.24
C SER A 118 17.08 25.77 -5.38
#